data_AF-A0A482SYF7-F1
#
_entry.id   AF-A0A482SYF7-F1
#
_cell.length_a   1.000
_cell.length_b   1.000
_cell.length_c   1.000
_cell.angle_alpha   90.00
_cell.angle_beta   90.00
_cell.angle_gamma   90.00
#
_symmetry.space_group_name_H-M   'P 1'
#
loop_
_entity.id
_entity.type
_entity.pdbx_description
1 polymer ?
#
loop_
_entity_poly.entity_id
_entity_poly.type
_entity_poly.pdbx_seq_one_letter_code
_entity_poly.pdbx_strand_id
1 'polypeptide(L)' 'MRIITTTCPECGTVVAANELESNRVMKCPGFGCEHVHRFSELPVEAQEHFLENKDRYEI' A
#
# COMPACT_ATOMS: atom_id res chain seq x y z
N MET A 1 -11.90 6.84 6.54
CA MET A 1 -10.94 5.74 6.35
C MET A 1 -11.43 4.86 5.22
N ARG A 2 -10.80 4.91 4.06
CA ARG A 2 -11.09 4.04 2.91
C ARG A 2 -9.99 2.98 2.89
N ILE A 3 -10.37 1.70 2.88
CA ILE A 3 -9.41 0.61 2.76
C ILE A 3 -9.10 0.43 1.28
N ILE A 4 -7.84 0.65 0.90
CA ILE A 4 -7.33 0.37 -0.43
C ILE A 4 -6.56 -0.96 -0.32
N THR A 5 -6.88 -1.91 -1.19
CA THR A 5 -6.18 -3.18 -1.29
C THR A 5 -5.45 -3.29 -2.61
N THR A 6 -4.30 -3.96 -2.59
CA THR A 6 -3.56 -4.35 -3.80
C THR A 6 -3.21 -5.82 -3.69
N THR A 7 -3.11 -6.49 -4.84
CA THR A 7 -2.73 -7.90 -4.90
C THR A 7 -1.26 -8.00 -5.24
N CYS A 8 -0.50 -8.77 -4.46
CA CYS A 8 0.89 -9.07 -4.75
C CYS A 8 1.01 -9.82 -6.08
N PRO A 9 1.77 -9.30 -7.07
CA PRO A 9 1.91 -9.95 -8.36
C PRO A 9 2.70 -11.27 -8.27
N GLU A 10 3.53 -11.46 -7.24
CA GLU A 10 4.37 -12.64 -7.06
C GLU A 10 3.65 -13.80 -6.38
N CYS A 11 2.89 -13.54 -5.31
CA CYS A 11 2.25 -14.60 -4.51
C CYS A 11 0.72 -14.53 -4.44
N GLY A 12 0.09 -13.53 -5.06
CA GLY A 12 -1.36 -13.33 -5.03
C GLY A 12 -1.93 -12.88 -3.68
N THR A 13 -1.08 -12.61 -2.68
CA THR A 13 -1.53 -12.12 -1.37
C THR A 13 -2.19 -10.76 -1.52
N VAL A 14 -3.39 -10.59 -0.96
CA VAL A 14 -4.07 -9.30 -0.89
C VAL A 14 -3.50 -8.53 0.30
N VAL A 15 -2.95 -7.35 0.02
CA VAL A 15 -2.29 -6.48 0.98
C VAL A 15 -3.08 -5.18 1.11
N ALA A 16 -3.24 -4.70 2.34
CA ALA A 16 -3.78 -3.37 2.58
C ALA A 16 -2.75 -2.32 2.15
N ALA A 17 -3.03 -1.58 1.07
CA ALA A 17 -2.18 -0.52 0.58
C ALA A 17 -2.11 0.68 1.54
N ASN A 18 -3.02 0.78 2.51
CA ASN A 18 -2.95 1.78 3.59
C ASN A 18 -1.64 1.68 4.40
N GLU A 19 -1.02 0.50 4.48
CA GLU A 19 0.29 0.34 5.11
C GLU A 19 1.42 1.06 4.34
N LEU A 20 1.23 1.31 3.03
CA LEU A 20 2.14 2.09 2.19
C LEU A 20 1.98 3.60 2.39
N GLU A 21 0.91 4.06 3.04
CA GLU A 21 0.66 5.49 3.31
C GLU A 21 1.78 6.09 4.17
N SER A 22 2.13 5.41 5.28
CA SER A 22 3.14 5.88 6.22
C SER A 22 4.57 5.53 5.81
N ASN A 23 4.80 4.31 5.33
CA ASN A 23 6.17 3.80 5.11
C ASN A 23 6.65 3.96 3.67
N ARG A 24 5.74 4.23 2.71
CA ARG A 24 5.97 4.30 1.24
C ARG A 24 6.53 3.03 0.59
N VAL A 25 7.01 2.09 1.40
CA VAL A 25 7.49 0.77 1.02
C VAL A 25 7.09 -0.23 2.11
N MET A 26 6.71 -1.44 1.70
CA MET A 26 6.45 -2.54 2.63
C MET A 26 6.85 -3.87 2.00
N LYS A 27 7.36 -4.79 2.82
CA LYS A 27 7.52 -6.18 2.38
C LYS A 27 6.15 -6.85 2.30
N CYS A 28 5.98 -7.74 1.33
CA CYS A 28 4.78 -8.55 1.22
C CYS A 28 4.63 -9.41 2.50
N PRO A 29 3.46 -9.40 3.15
CA PRO A 29 3.20 -10.25 4.30
C PRO A 29 2.95 -11.72 3.92
N GLY A 30 2.91 -12.04 2.62
CA GLY A 30 2.74 -13.39 2.12
C GLY A 30 3.86 -14.32 2.61
N PHE A 31 3.51 -15.53 3.04
CA PHE A 31 4.47 -16.47 3.60
C PHE A 31 5.54 -16.85 2.56
N GLY A 32 6.81 -16.58 2.88
CA GLY A 32 7.93 -16.83 1.97
C GLY A 32 8.02 -15.90 0.76
N CYS A 33 7.27 -14.80 0.72
CA CYS A 33 7.32 -13.83 -0.37
C CYS A 33 8.26 -12.67 -0.02
N GLU A 34 9.30 -12.47 -0.83
CA GLU A 34 10.26 -11.37 -0.65
C GLU A 34 9.90 -10.11 -1.46
N HIS A 35 8.73 -10.09 -2.10
CA HIS A 35 8.28 -8.96 -2.89
C HIS A 35 8.16 -7.70 -2.02
N VAL A 36 8.62 -6.56 -2.57
CA VAL A 36 8.54 -5.27 -1.89
C VAL A 36 7.56 -4.40 -2.65
N HIS A 37 6.43 -4.12 -2.03
CA HIS A 37 5.45 -3.17 -2.55
C HIS A 37 5.95 -1.75 -2.33
N ARG A 38 5.84 -0.93 -3.37
CA ARG A 38 6.13 0.50 -3.32
C ARG A 38 4.86 1.31 -3.57
N PHE A 39 4.77 2.44 -2.90
CA PHE A 39 3.69 3.40 -3.12
C PHE A 39 3.55 3.81 -4.60
N SER A 40 4.69 3.97 -5.30
CA SER A 40 4.72 4.32 -6.72
C SER A 40 4.14 3.27 -7.66
N GLU A 41 3.98 2.03 -7.20
CA GLU A 41 3.40 0.93 -7.98
C GLU A 41 1.87 0.86 -7.82
N LEU A 42 1.30 1.68 -6.94
CA LEU A 42 -0.15 1.75 -6.77
C LEU A 42 -0.81 2.50 -7.93
N PRO A 43 -2.09 2.22 -8.23
CA PRO A 43 -2.87 3.03 -9.16
C PRO A 43 -2.85 4.51 -8.77
N VAL A 44 -2.80 5.40 -9.77
CA VAL A 44 -2.71 6.86 -9.55
C VAL A 44 -3.84 7.36 -8.64
N GLU A 45 -5.06 6.87 -8.83
CA GLU A 45 -6.24 7.19 -8.01
C GLU A 45 -6.04 6.85 -6.52
N ALA A 46 -5.35 5.73 -6.24
CA ALA A 46 -4.99 5.35 -4.89
C ALA A 46 -3.91 6.30 -4.34
N GLN A 47 -2.90 6.63 -5.15
CA GLN A 47 -1.83 7.55 -4.76
C GLN A 47 -2.38 8.95 -4.44
N GLU A 48 -3.28 9.48 -5.26
CA GLU A 48 -3.96 10.77 -5.04
C GLU A 48 -4.74 10.75 -3.73
N HIS A 49 -5.51 9.70 -3.48
CA HIS A 49 -6.25 9.55 -2.23
C HIS A 49 -5.34 9.58 -1.00
N PHE A 50 -4.18 8.91 -1.07
CA PHE A 50 -3.20 8.93 0.01
C PHE A 50 -2.57 10.31 0.22
N LEU A 51 -2.25 11.04 -0.86
CA LEU A 51 -1.70 12.39 -0.77
C LEU A 51 -2.70 13.39 -0.17
N GLU A 52 -3.98 13.29 -0.54
CA GLU A 52 -5.05 14.16 -0.04
C GLU A 52 -5.42 13.89 1.43
N ASN A 53 -5.15 12.69 1.93
CA ASN A 53 -5.48 12.29 3.31
C ASN A 53 -4.27 12.26 4.25
N LYS A 54 -3.06 12.54 3.75
CA LYS A 54 -1.82 12.54 4.53
C LYS A 54 -1.88 13.45 5.77
N ASP A 55 -2.46 14.64 5.63
CA ASP A 55 -2.62 15.63 6.72
C ASP A 55 -3.70 15.25 7.76
N ARG A 56 -4.50 14.20 7.51
CA ARG A 56 -5.62 13.83 8.39
C ARG A 56 -5.27 12.80 9.46
N TYR A 57 -4.05 12.27 9.44
CA TYR A 57 -3.61 11.20 10.34
C TYR A 57 -2.32 11.52 11.13
N GLU A 58 -1.76 12.73 10.97
CA GLU A 58 -0.78 13.24 11.95
C GLU A 58 -1.54 13.63 13.24
N ILE A 59 -1.47 12.76 14.25
CA ILE A 59 -1.90 13.00 15.64
C ILE A 59 -0.66 13.13 16.50
#